data_AF-A0A059UT37-F1
#
_entry.id   AF-A0A059UT37-F1
#
_cell.length_a   1.000
_cell.length_b   1.000
_cell.length_c   1.000
_cell.angle_alpha   90.00
_cell.angle_beta   90.00
_cell.angle_gamma   90.00
#
_symmetry.space_group_name_H-M   'P 1'
#
loop_
_entity.id
_entity.type
_entity.pdbx_description
1 polymer ?
#
loop_
_entity_poly.entity_id
_entity_poly.type
_entity_poly.pdbx_seq_one_letter_code
_entity_poly.pdbx_strand_id
1 'polypeptide(L)' 'MNTIAIAAWVAGLVGFGLLVAGIALIHVPAALISAGLGLIGWAWLADKAAARVPLKPSPEGG' A
#
# COMPACT_ATOMS: atom_id res chain seq x y z
N MET A 1 16.54 -0.23 -9.73
CA MET A 1 15.48 -1.26 -9.88
C MET A 1 14.24 -0.54 -10.35
N ASN A 2 13.69 -0.95 -11.50
CA ASN A 2 12.65 -0.21 -12.21
C ASN A 2 11.40 -0.03 -11.32
N THR A 3 10.78 1.15 -11.34
CA THR A 3 9.60 1.48 -10.53
C THR A 3 8.47 0.46 -10.70
N ILE A 4 8.36 -0.10 -11.91
CA ILE A 4 7.42 -1.17 -12.27
C ILE A 4 7.70 -2.46 -11.49
N ALA A 5 8.98 -2.82 -11.31
CA ALA A 5 9.38 -4.00 -10.53
C ALA A 5 9.06 -3.85 -9.04
N ILE A 6 9.23 -2.63 -8.50
CA ILE A 6 8.85 -2.32 -7.11
C ILE A 6 7.34 -2.40 -6.95
N ALA A 7 6.56 -1.84 -7.89
CA ALA A 7 5.11 -1.90 -7.86
C ALA A 7 4.59 -3.35 -7.96
N ALA A 8 5.17 -4.17 -8.84
CA ALA A 8 4.81 -5.58 -8.97
C ALA A 8 5.13 -6.40 -7.71
N TRP A 9 6.28 -6.14 -7.08
CA TRP A 9 6.66 -6.78 -5.83
C TRP A 9 5.71 -6.40 -4.68
N VAL A 10 5.36 -5.11 -4.57
CA VAL A 10 4.38 -4.62 -3.58
C VAL A 10 2.99 -5.22 -3.83
N ALA A 11 2.53 -5.25 -5.09
CA ALA A 11 1.25 -5.86 -5.43
C ALA A 11 1.20 -7.36 -5.07
N GLY A 12 2.31 -8.09 -5.26
CA GLY A 12 2.43 -9.49 -4.83
C GLY A 12 2.36 -9.66 -3.31
N LEU A 13 3.02 -8.79 -2.55
CA LEU A 13 3.01 -8.80 -1.08
C LEU A 13 1.63 -8.45 -0.51
N VAL A 14 0.93 -7.50 -1.13
CA VAL A 14 -0.44 -7.13 -0.77
C VAL A 14 -1.41 -8.26 -1.11
N GLY A 15 -1.30 -8.86 -2.30
CA GLY A 15 -2.12 -10.02 -2.69
C GLY A 15 -1.91 -11.22 -1.76
N PHE A 16 -0.68 -11.47 -1.33
CA PHE A 16 -0.38 -12.51 -0.33
C PHE A 16 -1.00 -12.20 1.03
N GLY A 17 -0.89 -10.95 1.50
CA GLY A 17 -1.53 -10.50 2.74
C GLY A 17 -3.06 -10.65 2.68
N LEU A 18 -3.67 -10.35 1.53
CA LEU A 18 -5.12 -10.51 1.32
C LEU A 18 -5.54 -11.99 1.34
N LEU A 19 -4.73 -12.89 0.77
CA LEU A 19 -4.97 -14.33 0.82
C LEU A 19 -4.88 -14.87 2.25
N VAL A 20 -3.84 -14.49 2.99
CA VAL A 20 -3.65 -14.88 4.40
C VAL A 20 -4.78 -14.33 5.27
N ALA A 21 -5.19 -13.08 5.05
CA ALA A 21 -6.33 -12.47 5.72
C ALA A 21 -7.65 -13.19 5.39
N GLY A 22 -7.86 -13.61 4.14
CA GLY A 22 -9.02 -14.41 3.72
C GLY A 22 -9.07 -15.79 4.38
N ILE A 23 -7.92 -16.45 4.52
CA ILE A 23 -7.81 -17.72 5.25
C ILE A 23 -8.06 -17.50 6.76
N ALA A 24 -7.51 -16.42 7.32
CA ALA A 24 -7.72 -16.05 8.72
C ALA A 24 -9.18 -15.66 9.02
N LEU A 25 -9.94 -15.19 8.02
CA LEU A 25 -11.35 -14.79 8.13
C LEU A 25 -12.29 -15.93 8.57
N ILE A 26 -11.85 -17.18 8.44
CA ILE A 26 -12.54 -18.35 9.02
C ILE A 26 -12.66 -18.21 10.56
N HIS A 27 -11.83 -17.37 11.20
CA HIS A 27 -11.86 -17.03 12.63
C HIS A 27 -12.19 -15.53 12.84
N VAL A 28 -13.48 -15.23 13.01
CA VAL A 28 -14.16 -13.91 13.01
C VAL A 28 -13.43 -12.72 13.71
N PRO A 29 -12.77 -12.85 14.88
CA PRO A 29 -12.12 -11.69 15.53
C PRO A 29 -10.82 -11.25 14.86
N ALA A 30 -10.06 -12.19 14.29
CA ALA A 30 -8.78 -11.91 13.65
C ALA A 30 -8.95 -11.20 12.29
N ALA A 31 -10.13 -11.37 11.67
CA ALA A 31 -10.53 -10.73 10.42
C ALA A 31 -10.49 -9.20 10.51
N LEU A 32 -11.06 -8.62 11.57
CA LEU A 32 -11.14 -7.16 11.75
C LEU A 32 -9.77 -6.52 12.02
N ILE A 33 -8.91 -7.22 12.77
CA ILE A 33 -7.53 -6.76 13.03
C ILE A 33 -6.70 -6.79 11.75
N SER A 34 -6.86 -7.85 10.95
CA SER A 34 -6.16 -8.01 9.66
C SER A 34 -6.62 -6.99 8.63
N ALA A 35 -7.93 -6.71 8.56
CA ALA A 35 -8.50 -5.67 7.71
C ALA A 35 -7.98 -4.27 8.11
N GLY A 36 -7.91 -3.98 9.40
CA GLY A 36 -7.31 -2.74 9.92
C GLY A 36 -5.84 -2.60 9.55
N LEU A 37 -5.03 -3.66 9.71
CA LEU A 37 -3.62 -3.67 9.32
C LEU A 37 -3.43 -3.50 7.81
N GLY A 38 -4.28 -4.11 6.98
CA GLY A 38 -4.28 -3.92 5.53
C GLY A 38 -4.60 -2.48 5.14
N LEU A 39 -5.59 -1.86 5.79
CA LEU A 39 -5.96 -0.47 5.56
C LEU A 39 -4.83 0.50 5.96
N ILE A 40 -4.16 0.25 7.09
CA ILE A 40 -3.02 1.04 7.56
C ILE A 40 -1.83 0.89 6.59
N GLY A 41 -1.55 -0.34 6.14
CA GLY A 41 -0.49 -0.61 5.17
C GLY A 41 -0.74 0.10 3.83
N TRP A 42 -1.98 0.10 3.36
CA TRP A 42 -2.38 0.81 2.14
C TRP A 42 -2.32 2.32 2.30
N ALA A 43 -2.79 2.86 3.44
CA ALA A 43 -2.72 4.28 3.76
C ALA A 43 -1.26 4.76 3.82
N TRP A 44 -0.36 3.99 4.43
CA TRP A 44 1.06 4.32 4.45
C TRP A 44 1.68 4.33 3.05
N LEU A 45 1.25 3.41 2.18
CA LEU A 45 1.70 3.38 0.80
C LEU A 45 1.21 4.60 0.01
N ALA A 46 -0.05 4.98 0.21
CA ALA A 46 -0.66 6.17 -0.39
C ALA A 46 0.01 7.45 0.10
N ASP A 47 0.31 7.54 1.39
CA ASP A 47 1.00 8.67 2.01
C ASP A 47 2.43 8.79 1.50
N LYS A 48 3.14 7.66 1.40
CA LYS A 48 4.48 7.60 0.81
C LYS A 48 4.49 7.89 -0.68
N ALA A 49 3.43 7.54 -1.42
CA ALA A 49 3.27 7.91 -2.81
C ALA A 49 3.04 9.43 -2.92
N ALA A 50 2.14 10.00 -2.11
CA ALA A 50 1.88 11.43 -2.06
C ALA A 50 3.12 12.24 -1.65
N ALA A 51 3.85 11.80 -0.64
CA ALA A 51 5.09 12.43 -0.18
C ALA A 51 6.24 12.33 -1.19
N ARG A 52 6.18 11.35 -2.10
CA ARG A 52 7.14 11.18 -3.20
C ARG A 52 6.68 11.79 -4.51
N VAL A 53 5.50 12.39 -4.57
CA VAL A 53 5.16 13.29 -5.67
C VAL A 53 6.01 14.54 -5.46
N PRO A 54 7.07 14.79 -6.26
CA PRO A 54 7.72 16.08 -6.22
C PRO A 54 6.66 17.11 -6.61
N LEU A 55 6.33 18.02 -5.70
CA LEU A 55 5.73 19.30 -6.04
C LEU A 55 6.68 19.91 -7.08
N LYS A 56 6.34 19.75 -8.36
CA LYS A 56 7.08 20.33 -9.46
C LYS A 56 7.18 21.82 -9.14
N PRO A 57 8.39 22.39 -8.92
CA PRO A 57 8.52 23.83 -8.84
C PRO A 57 8.03 24.35 -10.19
N SER A 58 6.98 25.16 -10.17
CA SER A 58 6.59 25.95 -11.33
C SER A 58 7.80 26.83 -11.67
N PRO A 59 8.37 26.74 -12.89
CA PRO A 59 9.38 27.68 -13.29
C PRO A 59 8.75 29.06 -13.49
N GLU A 60 9.35 30.03 -12.79
CA GLU A 60 9.54 31.43 -13.19
C GLU A 60 8.30 32.29 -13.46
N GLY A 61 8.00 33.16 -12.49
CA GLY A 61 7.71 34.55 -12.82
C GLY A 61 9.03 35.26 -13.17
N GLY A 62 9.02 35.98 -14.30
CA GLY A 62 10.10 36.80 -14.83
C GLY A 62 9.64 37.49 -16.10
#